data_AF-A0A151BHW6-F1
#
_entry.id   AF-A0A151BHW6-F1
#
_cell.length_a   1.000
_cell.length_b   1.000
_cell.length_c   1.000
_cell.angle_alpha   90.00
_cell.angle_beta   90.00
_cell.angle_gamma   90.00
#
_symmetry.space_group_name_H-M   'P 1'
#
loop_
_entity.id
_entity.type
_entity.pdbx_description
1 polymer ?
#
loop_
_entity_poly.entity_id
_entity_poly.type
_entity_poly.pdbx_seq_one_letter_code
_entity_poly.pdbx_strand_id
1 'polypeptide(L)' 'MKAREGDFIETLEGLIFDVKGLVHPRERVVAYLRYLEDPSGDRVRAGKRYVKVYSLERREAILRER' A
#
# COMPACT_ATOMS: atom_id res chain seq x y z
N MET A 1 -10.74 6.56 -12.39
CA MET A 1 -10.75 5.17 -11.85
C MET A 1 -11.68 5.13 -10.65
N LYS A 2 -12.60 4.17 -10.56
CA LYS A 2 -13.42 3.97 -9.35
C LYS A 2 -12.75 2.86 -8.54
N ALA A 3 -11.82 3.24 -7.66
CA ALA A 3 -11.18 2.31 -6.75
C ALA A 3 -12.22 1.67 -5.83
N ARG A 4 -12.06 0.38 -5.55
CA ARG A 4 -12.95 -0.42 -4.71
C ARG A 4 -12.17 -0.98 -3.54
N GLU A 5 -12.86 -1.27 -2.44
CA GLU A 5 -12.25 -1.98 -1.33
C GLU A 5 -11.64 -3.31 -1.80
N GLY A 6 -10.39 -3.55 -1.40
CA GLY A 6 -9.61 -4.70 -1.82
C GLY A 6 -8.74 -4.47 -3.06
N ASP A 7 -8.96 -3.40 -3.82
CA ASP A 7 -8.03 -2.99 -4.87
C ASP A 7 -6.69 -2.56 -4.26
N PHE A 8 -5.64 -2.59 -5.11
CA PHE A 8 -4.32 -2.09 -4.77
C PHE A 8 -3.94 -0.91 -5.65
N ILE A 9 -3.25 0.06 -5.06
CA ILE A 9 -2.65 1.20 -5.75
C ILE A 9 -1.14 1.10 -5.57
N GLU A 10 -0.40 1.15 -6.67
CA GLU A 10 1.05 1.17 -6.67
C GLU A 10 1.54 2.56 -7.06
N THR A 11 2.51 3.06 -6.31
CA THR A 11 3.19 4.33 -6.59
C THR A 11 4.36 4.12 -7.55
N LEU A 12 4.88 5.20 -8.14
CA LEU A 12 6.04 5.13 -9.04
C LEU A 12 7.32 4.64 -8.31
N GLU A 13 7.37 4.87 -7.01
CA GLU A 13 8.43 4.45 -6.10
C GLU A 13 8.29 2.98 -5.65
N GLY A 14 7.24 2.28 -6.09
CA GLY A 14 7.02 0.85 -5.78
C GLY A 14 6.35 0.58 -4.44
N LEU A 15 5.84 1.60 -3.74
CA LEU A 15 4.98 1.38 -2.56
C LEU A 15 3.60 0.90 -3.02
N ILE A 16 3.09 -0.14 -2.36
CA ILE A 16 1.77 -0.70 -2.67
C ILE A 16 0.82 -0.46 -1.50
N PHE A 17 -0.32 0.15 -1.81
CA PHE A 17 -1.37 0.52 -0.86
C PHE A 17 -2.61 -0.35 -1.08
N ASP A 18 -3.27 -0.79 0.00
CA ASP A 18 -4.59 -1.43 -0.08
C ASP A 18 -5.71 -0.39 0.10
N VAL A 19 -6.65 -0.37 -0.85
CA VAL A 19 -7.81 0.52 -0.81
C VAL A 19 -8.77 0.05 0.27
N LYS A 20 -9.23 1.00 1.10
CA LYS A 20 -10.12 0.75 2.24
C LYS A 20 -11.35 1.64 2.21
N GLY A 21 -12.47 1.04 2.62
CA GLY A 21 -13.76 1.70 2.72
C GLY A 21 -14.58 1.61 1.44
N LEU A 22 -15.90 1.60 1.63
CA LEU A 22 -16.90 1.55 0.56
C LEU A 22 -17.18 2.93 -0.06
N VAL A 23 -16.93 3.99 0.70
CA VAL A 23 -17.21 5.39 0.32
C VAL A 23 -15.91 6.18 0.36
N HIS A 24 -15.57 6.83 -0.75
CA HIS A 24 -14.40 7.68 -0.87
C HIS A 24 -14.80 9.14 -1.07
N PRO A 25 -13.96 10.11 -0.63
CA PRO A 25 -14.16 11.51 -0.96
C PRO A 25 -14.18 11.73 -2.48
N ARG A 26 -14.84 12.82 -2.92
CA ARG A 26 -14.85 13.18 -4.34
C ARG A 26 -13.41 13.33 -4.84
N GLU A 27 -13.11 12.66 -5.96
CA GLU A 27 -11.81 12.68 -6.65
C GLU A 27 -10.62 12.16 -5.84
N ARG A 28 -10.85 11.50 -4.70
CA ARG A 28 -9.79 10.91 -3.88
C ARG A 28 -10.10 9.45 -3.58
N VAL A 29 -9.07 8.70 -3.21
CA VAL A 29 -9.18 7.32 -2.74
C VAL A 29 -8.50 7.23 -1.39
N VAL A 30 -9.13 6.49 -0.46
CA VAL A 30 -8.53 6.19 0.85
C VAL A 30 -7.84 4.84 0.74
N ALA A 31 -6.54 4.82 0.98
CA ALA A 31 -5.72 3.62 0.91
C ALA A 31 -4.60 3.69 1.94
N TYR A 32 -4.15 2.52 2.41
CA TYR A 32 -3.11 2.41 3.43
C TYR A 32 -1.92 1.63 2.91
N LEU A 33 -0.70 2.01 3.31
CA LEU A 33 0.50 1.26 2.93
C LEU A 33 0.32 -0.20 3.35
N ARG A 34 0.61 -1.12 2.44
CA ARG A 34 0.37 -2.54 2.65
C ARG A 34 1.58 -3.40 2.34
N TYR A 35 2.32 -3.06 1.29
CA TYR A 35 3.57 -3.72 0.94
C TYR A 35 4.68 -2.70 0.70
N LEU A 36 5.84 -3.01 1.26
CA LEU A 36 7.09 -2.26 1.07
C LEU A 36 8.10 -3.19 0.40
N GLU A 37 8.80 -2.69 -0.61
CA GLU A 37 9.87 -3.43 -1.26
C GLU A 37 10.99 -3.71 -0.24
N ASP A 38 11.34 -4.98 -0.09
CA ASP A 38 12.32 -5.44 0.89
C ASP A 38 12.93 -6.78 0.41
N PRO A 39 14.27 -6.89 0.29
CA PRO A 39 14.93 -8.13 -0.16
C PRO A 39 14.66 -9.36 0.72
N SER A 40 14.33 -9.17 2.00
CA SER A 40 13.96 -10.23 2.94
C SER A 40 12.48 -10.64 2.85
N GLY A 41 11.69 -9.94 2.03
CA GLY A 41 10.26 -10.18 1.87
C GLY A 41 9.90 -11.55 1.31
N ASP A 42 8.79 -12.09 1.82
CA ASP A 42 8.19 -13.37 1.42
C ASP A 42 7.28 -13.25 0.19
N ARG A 43 6.84 -12.03 -0.15
CA ARG A 43 5.96 -11.76 -1.29
C ARG A 43 6.76 -11.37 -2.51
N VAL A 44 6.43 -11.96 -3.67
CA VAL A 44 7.10 -11.67 -4.94
C VAL A 44 6.09 -11.15 -5.95
N ARG A 45 6.43 -10.03 -6.58
CA ARG A 45 5.68 -9.48 -7.71
C ARG A 45 6.65 -8.83 -8.70
N ALA A 46 6.56 -9.23 -9.97
CA ALA A 46 7.42 -8.72 -11.05
C ALA A 46 8.93 -8.74 -10.71
N GLY A 47 9.39 -9.82 -10.07
CA GLY A 47 10.80 -9.98 -9.68
C GLY A 47 11.24 -9.22 -8.43
N LYS A 48 10.38 -8.36 -7.87
CA LYS A 48 10.64 -7.64 -6.62
C LYS A 48 10.07 -8.38 -5.41
N ARG A 49 10.76 -8.28 -4.27
CA ARG A 49 10.34 -8.84 -2.99
C ARG A 49 9.72 -7.78 -2.11
N TYR A 50 8.70 -8.16 -1.35
CA TYR A 50 7.98 -7.24 -0.47
C TYR A 50 7.69 -7.85 0.88
N VAL A 51 7.76 -7.02 1.92
CA VAL A 51 7.22 -7.31 3.25
C VAL A 51 5.82 -6.72 3.38
N LYS A 52 4.93 -7.47 4.04
CA LYS A 52 3.59 -6.98 4.37
C LYS A 52 3.64 -6.19 5.68
N VAL A 53 3.15 -4.95 5.66
CA VAL A 53 3.07 -4.11 6.85
C VAL A 53 1.70 -4.29 7.51
N TYR A 54 1.68 -4.88 8.70
CA TYR A 54 0.43 -5.18 9.40
C TYR A 54 -0.09 -4.00 10.22
N SER A 55 0.69 -3.51 11.17
CA SER A 55 0.24 -2.49 12.13
C SER A 55 0.03 -1.13 11.48
N LEU A 56 -1.06 -0.47 11.86
CA LEU A 56 -1.40 0.85 11.33
C LEU A 56 -0.34 1.89 11.69
N GLU A 57 0.13 1.86 12.93
CA GLU A 57 1.22 2.71 13.43
C GLU A 57 2.50 2.56 12.60
N ARG A 58 2.89 1.32 12.25
CA ARG A 58 4.09 1.09 11.44
C ARG A 58 3.91 1.61 10.02
N ARG A 59 2.71 1.48 9.44
CA ARG A 59 2.40 2.05 8.13
C ARG A 59 2.60 3.57 8.13
N GLU A 60 2.10 4.25 9.16
CA GLU A 60 2.28 5.70 9.31
C GLU A 60 3.74 6.10 9.54
N ALA A 61 4.46 5.39 10.43
CA ALA A 61 5.87 5.67 10.71
C ALA A 61 6.72 5.59 9.44
N ILE A 62 6.54 4.54 8.64
CA ILE A 62 7.26 4.37 7.37
C ILE A 62 7.02 5.55 6.42
N LEU A 63 5.79 6.07 6.36
CA LEU A 63 5.45 7.19 5.48
C LEU A 63 5.99 8.53 5.99
N ARG A 64 6.17 8.69 7.31
CA ARG A 64 6.75 9.92 7.91
C ARG A 64 8.26 10.02 7.76
N GLU A 65 8.94 8.88 7.63
CA GLU A 65 10.39 8.79 7.48
C GLU A 65 10.84 9.03 6.01
N ARG A 66 9.91 9.34 5.10
CA ARG A 66 10.14 9.53 3.66
C ARG A 66 9.73 10.94 3.24
#